data_AF-A0A9W9PHK1-F1
#
_entry.id   AF-A0A9W9PHK1-F1
#
_cell.length_a   1.000
_cell.length_b   1.000
_cell.length_c   1.000
_cell.angle_alpha   90.00
_cell.angle_beta   90.00
_cell.angle_gamma   90.00
#
_symmetry.space_group_name_H-M   'P 1'
#
loop_
_entity.id
_entity.type
_entity.pdbx_description
1 polymer ?
#
loop_
_entity_poly.entity_id
_entity_poly.type
_entity_poly.pdbx_seq_one_letter_code
_entity_poly.pdbx_strand_id
1 'polypeptide(L)'
;MAPLSGDGVLWLCLGISLFFAVRGIATDIRQVVDLTEIKRDEREDKIISEGTEEALKLDTLLKLSESTSHDLRAAALRIISERSTKGETRDILLADLSSKNKTRRGKAINALHFLVSNRALSRTSVCTRLRDLPTYTALVNCLCNFLDEHVEITSNTLSPILPRTRPLGEKKAIQILNSLLPENIPCALEAGVVSQWLTRYPFPCVTNADPSRRRDLFMLMKTWWADDAVMSSIFSTLTSHPDGIRQLRKHGLMGSMIEEENDQDDDDGDSDVWMVDGEDTAGTSGTFGSFRSAPRPQESSLEEQALRRRRREAMVLSEGGRPLGRDDIIQRPIQEG
;
A
#
# COMPACT_ATOMS: atom_id res chain seq x y z
N MET A 1 37.70 -48.05 -64.62
CA MET A 1 38.07 -46.70 -64.16
C MET A 1 36.82 -45.99 -63.67
N ALA A 2 36.68 -45.87 -62.34
CA ALA A 2 35.84 -44.91 -61.62
C ALA A 2 36.42 -44.87 -60.18
N PRO A 3 36.67 -43.70 -59.57
CA PRO A 3 37.53 -43.60 -58.39
C PRO A 3 36.73 -43.94 -57.13
N LEU A 4 37.15 -44.96 -56.36
CA LEU A 4 36.62 -45.13 -55.01
C LEU A 4 37.20 -44.02 -54.13
N SER A 5 36.32 -43.07 -53.82
CA SER A 5 36.49 -41.81 -53.10
C SER A 5 37.32 -41.91 -51.81
N GLY A 6 38.56 -41.40 -51.86
CA GLY A 6 39.42 -41.22 -50.69
C GLY A 6 38.96 -40.10 -49.75
N ASP A 7 38.14 -39.17 -50.24
CA ASP A 7 37.63 -38.04 -49.44
C ASP A 7 36.68 -38.50 -48.34
N GLY A 8 35.81 -39.49 -48.61
CA GLY A 8 34.87 -39.98 -47.60
C GLY A 8 35.55 -40.63 -46.39
N VAL A 9 36.65 -41.35 -46.63
CA VAL A 9 37.46 -41.95 -45.55
C VAL A 9 38.21 -40.88 -44.76
N LEU A 10 38.70 -39.84 -45.44
CA LEU A 10 39.41 -38.73 -44.80
C LEU A 10 38.47 -37.90 -43.91
N TRP A 11 37.26 -37.60 -44.39
CA TRP A 11 36.22 -36.94 -43.60
C TRP A 11 35.77 -37.78 -42.40
N LEU A 12 35.69 -39.11 -42.55
CA LEU A 12 35.32 -40.01 -41.46
C LEU A 12 36.44 -40.07 -40.40
N CYS A 13 37.71 -40.20 -40.81
CA CYS A 13 38.85 -40.14 -39.90
C CYS A 13 38.97 -38.80 -39.18
N LEU A 14 38.72 -37.68 -39.89
CA LEU A 14 38.71 -36.33 -39.32
C LEU A 14 37.55 -36.13 -38.35
N GLY A 15 36.37 -36.65 -38.65
CA GLY A 15 35.22 -36.62 -37.75
C GLY A 15 35.47 -37.39 -36.46
N ILE A 16 36.08 -38.59 -36.57
CA ILE A 16 36.43 -39.41 -35.40
C ILE A 16 37.50 -38.73 -34.55
N SER A 17 38.58 -38.22 -35.15
CA SER A 17 39.65 -37.56 -34.39
C SER A 17 39.16 -36.28 -33.70
N LEU A 18 38.31 -35.50 -34.38
CA LEU A 18 37.70 -34.30 -33.80
C LEU A 18 36.77 -34.64 -32.63
N PHE A 19 35.99 -35.72 -32.74
CA PHE A 19 35.12 -36.16 -31.66
C PHE A 19 35.91 -36.53 -30.40
N PHE A 20 37.00 -37.27 -30.54
CA PHE A 20 37.86 -37.61 -29.41
C PHE A 20 38.60 -36.40 -28.84
N ALA A 21 39.08 -35.49 -29.70
CA ALA A 21 39.71 -34.25 -29.25
C ALA A 21 38.75 -33.37 -28.44
N VAL A 22 37.51 -33.18 -28.90
CA VAL A 22 36.51 -32.39 -28.17
C VAL A 22 36.16 -33.03 -26.84
N ARG A 23 35.99 -34.36 -26.79
CA ARG A 23 35.72 -35.06 -25.52
C ARG A 23 36.90 -34.98 -24.56
N GLY A 24 38.13 -35.15 -25.06
CA GLY A 24 39.36 -35.05 -24.27
C GLY A 24 39.54 -33.66 -23.65
N ILE A 25 39.37 -32.61 -24.46
CA ILE A 25 39.43 -31.22 -23.97
C ILE A 25 38.32 -30.96 -22.94
N ALA A 26 37.11 -31.49 -23.15
CA ALA A 26 36.03 -31.31 -22.19
C ALA A 26 36.28 -32.03 -20.85
N THR A 27 36.91 -33.20 -20.86
CA THR A 27 37.32 -33.90 -19.63
C THR A 27 38.47 -33.20 -18.93
N ASP A 28 39.47 -32.73 -19.67
CA ASP A 28 40.63 -32.03 -19.10
C ASP A 28 40.22 -30.69 -18.47
N ILE A 29 39.31 -29.94 -19.10
CA ILE A 29 38.77 -28.71 -18.53
C ILE A 29 38.02 -29.01 -17.22
N ARG A 30 37.20 -30.06 -17.18
CA ARG A 30 36.52 -30.45 -15.92
C ARG A 30 37.51 -30.86 -14.85
N GLN A 31 38.55 -31.60 -15.21
CA GLN A 31 39.59 -31.99 -14.27
C GLN A 31 40.38 -30.78 -13.74
N VAL A 32 40.68 -29.80 -14.58
CA VAL A 32 41.31 -28.55 -14.14
C VAL A 32 40.37 -27.76 -13.24
N VAL A 33 39.08 -27.69 -13.55
CA VAL A 33 38.07 -27.07 -12.67
C VAL A 33 38.04 -27.77 -11.32
N ASP A 34 37.98 -29.10 -11.27
CA ASP A 34 37.97 -29.87 -10.02
C ASP A 34 39.28 -29.69 -9.22
N LEU A 35 40.44 -29.61 -9.89
CA LEU A 35 41.73 -29.39 -9.25
C LEU A 35 41.95 -27.94 -8.79
N THR A 36 41.32 -26.98 -9.45
CA THR A 36 41.40 -25.55 -9.13
C THR A 36 40.21 -25.06 -8.32
N GLU A 37 39.23 -25.92 -8.06
CA GLU A 37 38.15 -25.66 -7.12
C GLU A 37 38.77 -25.53 -5.73
N ILE A 38 38.99 -24.29 -5.32
CA ILE A 38 39.33 -23.95 -3.95
C ILE A 38 38.10 -24.31 -3.13
N LYS A 39 38.09 -25.54 -2.59
CA LYS A 39 37.26 -25.87 -1.44
C LYS A 39 37.68 -24.91 -0.33
N ARG A 40 37.00 -23.76 -0.26
CA ARG A 40 36.79 -23.12 1.03
C ARG A 40 36.14 -24.22 1.84
N ASP A 41 36.84 -24.73 2.85
CA ASP A 41 36.14 -25.33 3.97
C ASP A 41 35.11 -24.28 4.36
N GLU A 42 33.86 -24.51 3.96
CA GLU A 42 32.72 -24.03 4.70
C GLU A 42 32.99 -24.60 6.09
N ARG A 43 33.73 -23.85 6.92
CA ARG A 43 33.63 -24.02 8.35
C ARG A 43 32.15 -23.91 8.56
N GLU A 44 31.52 -25.06 8.78
CA GLU A 44 30.15 -25.14 9.24
C GLU A 44 30.03 -23.97 10.21
N ASP A 45 29.13 -23.04 9.89
CA ASP A 45 28.77 -21.96 10.77
C ASP A 45 28.42 -22.65 12.07
N LYS A 46 29.41 -22.80 12.96
CA LYS A 46 29.25 -23.45 14.25
C LYS A 46 28.21 -22.58 14.87
N ILE A 47 26.99 -23.11 14.89
CA ILE A 47 25.79 -22.45 15.37
C ILE A 47 26.20 -21.91 16.73
N ILE A 48 26.53 -20.62 16.78
CA ILE A 48 26.99 -19.98 18.00
C ILE A 48 25.78 -20.13 18.90
N SER A 49 25.88 -21.01 19.89
CA SER A 49 24.75 -21.35 20.72
C SER A 49 24.22 -20.06 21.34
N GLU A 50 22.90 -19.93 21.45
CA GLU A 50 22.21 -18.76 21.99
C GLU A 50 22.82 -18.30 23.33
N GLY A 51 23.27 -19.25 24.17
CA GLY A 51 23.99 -18.95 25.41
C GLY A 51 25.37 -18.29 25.23
N THR A 52 26.09 -18.58 24.15
CA THR A 52 27.36 -17.91 23.81
C THR A 52 27.11 -16.49 23.31
N GLU A 53 26.03 -16.29 22.54
CA GLU A 53 25.61 -14.96 22.11
C GLU A 53 25.12 -14.10 23.26
N GLU A 54 24.65 -14.66 24.39
CA GLU A 54 24.23 -13.94 25.61
C GLU A 54 25.38 -13.68 26.61
N ALA A 55 26.45 -14.49 26.57
CA ALA A 55 27.61 -14.33 27.46
C ALA A 55 28.48 -13.09 27.16
N LEU A 56 28.37 -12.50 25.97
CA LEU A 56 29.13 -11.30 25.60
C LEU A 56 28.68 -10.07 26.41
N LYS A 57 29.63 -9.31 26.96
CA LYS A 57 29.34 -8.05 27.67
C LYS A 57 28.83 -6.98 26.69
N LEU A 58 27.90 -6.13 27.14
CA LEU A 58 27.35 -5.03 26.34
C LEU A 58 28.44 -4.06 25.87
N ASP A 59 29.44 -3.76 26.71
CA ASP A 59 30.56 -2.88 26.32
C ASP A 59 31.39 -3.45 25.16
N THR A 60 31.53 -4.78 25.10
CA THR A 60 32.23 -5.45 24.00
C THR A 60 31.41 -5.34 22.72
N LEU A 61 30.11 -5.59 22.80
CA LEU A 61 29.22 -5.44 21.64
C LEU A 61 29.16 -4.00 21.14
N LEU A 62 29.19 -3.01 22.04
CA LEU A 62 29.29 -1.60 21.67
C LEU A 62 30.58 -1.32 20.89
N LYS A 63 31.74 -1.74 21.40
CA LYS A 63 33.02 -1.58 20.69
C LYS A 63 33.04 -2.28 19.33
N LEU A 64 32.42 -3.47 19.22
CA LEU A 64 32.31 -4.20 17.96
C LEU A 64 31.38 -3.48 16.96
N SER A 65 30.32 -2.83 17.44
CA SER A 65 29.43 -2.02 16.60
C SER A 65 30.13 -0.77 16.04
N GLU A 66 31.13 -0.25 16.75
CA GLU A 66 31.93 0.90 16.30
C GLU A 66 33.12 0.49 15.42
N SER A 67 33.42 -0.81 15.30
CA SER A 67 34.55 -1.32 14.53
C SER A 67 34.42 -1.01 13.03
N THR A 68 35.55 -0.90 12.32
CA THR A 68 35.61 -0.61 10.88
C THR A 68 35.14 -1.77 10.01
N SER A 69 35.15 -3.00 10.55
CA SER A 69 34.66 -4.18 9.85
C SER A 69 33.14 -4.18 9.79
N HIS A 70 32.59 -4.17 8.58
CA HIS A 70 31.15 -4.19 8.35
C HIS A 70 30.50 -5.45 8.93
N ASP A 71 31.16 -6.59 8.84
CA ASP A 71 30.60 -7.87 9.29
C ASP A 71 30.56 -7.97 10.82
N LEU A 72 31.61 -7.49 11.50
CA LEU A 72 31.64 -7.42 12.96
C LEU A 72 30.58 -6.44 13.48
N ARG A 73 30.45 -5.29 12.83
CA ARG A 73 29.42 -4.31 13.17
C ARG A 73 28.01 -4.88 12.98
N ALA A 74 27.74 -5.52 11.85
CA ALA A 74 26.44 -6.12 11.57
C ALA A 74 26.10 -7.25 12.56
N ALA A 75 27.06 -8.12 12.88
CA ALA A 75 26.90 -9.19 13.86
C ALA A 75 26.62 -8.62 15.27
N ALA A 76 27.38 -7.61 15.70
CA ALA A 76 27.16 -6.97 17.01
C ALA A 76 25.77 -6.33 17.11
N LEU A 77 25.35 -5.59 16.08
CA LEU A 77 24.01 -4.98 16.03
C LEU A 77 22.91 -6.03 16.05
N ARG A 78 23.10 -7.17 15.36
CA ARG A 78 22.16 -8.28 15.37
C ARG A 78 21.99 -8.87 16.77
N ILE A 79 23.10 -9.17 17.45
CA ILE A 79 23.09 -9.71 18.82
C ILE A 79 22.43 -8.72 19.80
N ILE A 80 22.77 -7.43 19.72
CA ILE A 80 22.14 -6.40 20.56
C ILE A 80 20.63 -6.35 20.32
N SER A 81 20.21 -6.38 19.06
CA SER A 81 18.79 -6.31 18.67
C SER A 81 18.02 -7.53 19.15
N GLU A 82 18.59 -8.72 18.98
CA GLU A 82 18.06 -9.99 19.48
C GLU A 82 17.79 -9.91 20.99
N ARG A 83 18.81 -9.54 21.77
CA ARG A 83 18.72 -9.40 23.23
C ARG A 83 17.71 -8.33 23.65
N SER A 84 17.63 -7.21 22.94
CA SER A 84 16.70 -6.12 23.27
C SER A 84 15.23 -6.50 23.13
N THR A 85 14.94 -7.54 22.36
CA THR A 85 13.59 -8.07 22.14
C THR A 85 13.24 -9.26 23.04
N LYS A 86 14.09 -9.61 24.00
CA LYS A 86 13.89 -10.71 24.94
C LYS A 86 13.76 -10.21 26.38
N GLY A 87 12.92 -10.90 27.16
CA GLY A 87 12.77 -10.70 28.60
C GLY A 87 12.43 -9.26 29.02
N GLU A 88 12.91 -8.89 30.21
CA GLU A 88 12.63 -7.61 30.87
C GLU A 88 13.07 -6.38 30.04
N THR A 89 14.11 -6.51 29.22
CA THR A 89 14.61 -5.38 28.39
C THR A 89 13.54 -4.91 27.41
N ARG A 90 12.79 -5.85 26.82
CA ARG A 90 11.68 -5.52 25.93
C ARG A 90 10.58 -4.78 26.69
N ASP A 91 10.25 -5.26 27.88
CA ASP A 91 9.17 -4.67 28.68
C ASP A 91 9.54 -3.24 29.13
N ILE A 92 10.81 -3.01 29.49
CA ILE A 92 11.34 -1.66 29.77
C ILE A 92 11.27 -0.78 28.52
N LEU A 93 11.63 -1.30 27.34
CA LEU A 93 11.55 -0.55 26.09
C LEU A 93 10.11 -0.10 25.78
N LEU A 94 9.13 -0.99 25.96
CA LEU A 94 7.71 -0.69 25.76
C LEU A 94 7.16 0.28 26.84
N ALA A 95 7.62 0.14 28.09
CA ALA A 95 7.29 1.08 29.16
C ALA A 95 7.85 2.49 28.88
N ASP A 96 9.09 2.59 28.42
CA ASP A 96 9.71 3.87 28.05
C ASP A 96 9.05 4.48 26.81
N LEU A 97 8.58 3.66 25.86
CA LEU A 97 7.81 4.11 24.69
C LEU A 97 6.48 4.76 25.09
N SER A 98 5.76 4.17 26.04
CA SER A 98 4.50 4.72 26.56
C SER A 98 4.67 5.85 27.59
N SER A 99 5.92 6.19 27.94
CA SER A 99 6.24 7.22 28.94
C SER A 99 5.83 8.62 28.49
N LYS A 100 5.38 9.45 29.46
CA LYS A 100 5.15 10.88 29.26
C LYS A 100 6.44 11.70 29.18
N ASN A 101 7.58 11.13 29.61
CA ASN A 101 8.86 11.82 29.54
C ASN A 101 9.38 11.82 28.10
N LYS A 102 9.39 13.00 27.47
CA LYS A 102 9.80 13.21 26.08
C LYS A 102 11.18 12.62 25.76
N THR A 103 12.13 12.72 26.69
CA THR A 103 13.50 12.22 26.47
C THR A 103 13.59 10.70 26.46
N ARG A 104 12.90 10.02 27.40
CA ARG A 104 12.84 8.55 27.45
C ARG A 104 12.07 7.99 26.26
N ARG A 105 10.89 8.57 26.00
CA ARG A 105 10.06 8.21 24.84
C ARG A 105 10.82 8.39 23.53
N GLY A 106 11.53 9.51 23.36
CA GLY A 106 12.34 9.76 22.16
C GLY A 106 13.45 8.72 21.96
N LYS A 107 14.14 8.31 23.03
CA LYS A 107 15.14 7.23 22.98
C LYS A 107 14.51 5.89 22.63
N ALA A 108 13.38 5.55 23.25
CA ALA A 108 12.64 4.32 22.97
C ALA A 108 12.12 4.26 21.53
N ILE A 109 11.57 5.36 21.00
CA ILE A 109 11.13 5.45 19.58
C ILE A 109 12.31 5.24 18.64
N ASN A 110 13.46 5.87 18.90
CA ASN A 110 14.64 5.69 18.05
C ASN A 110 15.15 4.25 18.08
N ALA A 111 15.17 3.62 19.26
CA ALA A 111 15.53 2.21 19.39
C ALA A 111 14.54 1.30 18.65
N LEU A 112 13.23 1.49 18.85
CA LEU A 112 12.21 0.67 18.19
C LEU A 112 12.21 0.86 16.66
N HIS A 113 12.38 2.10 16.19
CA HIS A 113 12.55 2.38 14.76
C HIS A 113 13.77 1.65 14.19
N PHE A 114 14.88 1.60 14.92
CA PHE A 114 16.05 0.83 14.49
C PHE A 114 15.74 -0.67 14.39
N LEU A 115 15.04 -1.24 15.38
CA LEU A 115 14.69 -2.67 15.39
C LEU A 115 13.77 -3.06 14.22
N VAL A 116 12.86 -2.17 13.81
CA VAL A 116 11.87 -2.45 12.76
C VAL A 116 12.35 -2.09 11.36
N SER A 117 13.08 -0.98 11.20
CA SER A 117 13.43 -0.44 9.88
C SER A 117 14.81 -0.88 9.36
N ASN A 118 15.67 -1.46 10.20
CA ASN A 118 17.01 -1.83 9.76
C ASN A 118 16.99 -3.11 8.90
N ARG A 119 17.46 -2.98 7.65
CA ARG A 119 17.55 -4.09 6.68
C ARG A 119 18.40 -5.25 7.17
N ALA A 120 19.42 -4.99 8.00
CA ALA A 120 20.25 -6.05 8.58
C ALA A 120 19.46 -6.98 9.52
N LEU A 121 18.33 -6.50 10.06
CA LEU A 121 17.48 -7.22 11.00
C LEU A 121 16.26 -7.87 10.32
N SER A 122 15.98 -7.57 9.04
CA SER A 122 14.79 -8.08 8.34
C SER A 122 14.72 -9.61 8.23
N ARG A 123 15.87 -10.30 8.30
CA ARG A 123 15.96 -11.77 8.27
C ARG A 123 15.94 -12.42 9.66
N THR A 124 15.78 -11.62 10.71
CA THR A 124 15.87 -12.09 12.10
C THR A 124 14.49 -12.16 12.74
N SER A 125 14.38 -12.94 13.82
CA SER A 125 13.18 -13.06 14.66
C SER A 125 12.90 -11.81 15.51
N VAL A 126 13.74 -10.77 15.42
CA VAL A 126 13.56 -9.49 16.13
C VAL A 126 12.23 -8.85 15.75
N CYS A 127 11.95 -8.71 14.44
CA CYS A 127 10.71 -8.09 13.97
C CYS A 127 9.48 -8.92 14.33
N THR A 128 9.57 -10.25 14.36
CA THR A 128 8.41 -11.10 14.68
C THR A 128 8.01 -10.99 16.15
N ARG A 129 8.98 -10.80 17.07
CA ARG A 129 8.76 -10.60 18.50
C ARG A 129 8.14 -9.24 18.87
N LEU A 130 8.06 -8.31 17.93
CA LEU A 130 7.51 -6.96 18.09
C LEU A 130 6.12 -6.80 17.45
N ARG A 131 5.52 -7.89 16.95
CA ARG A 131 4.18 -7.91 16.31
C ARG A 131 3.08 -8.38 17.25
N ASP A 132 3.27 -8.19 18.55
CA ASP A 132 2.36 -8.60 19.60
C ASP A 132 1.50 -7.43 20.11
N LEU A 133 0.38 -7.77 20.78
CA LEU A 133 -0.55 -6.79 21.35
C LEU A 133 0.14 -5.76 22.27
N PRO A 134 1.04 -6.15 23.22
CA PRO A 134 1.72 -5.18 24.08
C PRO A 134 2.52 -4.13 23.31
N THR A 135 3.18 -4.51 22.21
CA THR A 135 3.93 -3.57 21.37
C THR A 135 3.00 -2.56 20.72
N TYR A 136 1.87 -3.01 20.16
CA TYR A 136 0.87 -2.10 19.60
C TYR A 136 0.25 -1.19 20.66
N THR A 137 -0.08 -1.71 21.85
CA THR A 137 -0.63 -0.90 22.94
C THR A 137 0.35 0.19 23.38
N ALA A 138 1.64 -0.15 23.54
CA ALA A 138 2.67 0.82 23.88
C ALA A 138 2.85 1.88 22.77
N LEU A 139 2.80 1.48 21.50
CA LEU A 139 2.90 2.38 20.36
C LEU A 139 1.70 3.31 20.23
N VAL A 140 0.48 2.81 20.43
CA VAL A 140 -0.74 3.63 20.44
C VAL A 140 -0.72 4.62 21.60
N ASN A 141 -0.32 4.19 22.80
CA ASN A 141 -0.16 5.09 23.95
C ASN A 141 0.90 6.18 23.68
N CYS A 142 2.01 5.82 23.03
CA CYS A 142 3.04 6.75 22.58
C CYS A 142 2.47 7.79 21.62
N LEU A 143 1.71 7.36 20.61
CA LEU A 143 1.05 8.23 19.64
C LEU A 143 0.02 9.14 20.31
N CYS A 144 -0.78 8.62 21.24
CA CYS A 144 -1.71 9.40 22.04
C CYS A 144 -0.99 10.50 22.86
N ASN A 145 0.19 10.21 23.41
CA ASN A 145 0.98 11.21 24.14
C ASN A 145 1.54 12.34 23.24
N PHE A 146 1.60 12.14 21.91
CA PHE A 146 1.98 13.19 20.97
C PHE A 146 0.82 14.11 20.57
N LEU A 147 -0.43 13.70 20.81
CA LEU A 147 -1.61 14.50 20.46
C LEU A 147 -1.57 15.90 21.11
N ASP A 148 -1.14 15.97 22.37
CA ASP A 148 -1.00 17.23 23.11
C ASP A 148 0.18 18.11 22.61
N GLU A 149 1.08 17.56 21.80
CA GLU A 149 2.27 18.25 21.29
C GLU A 149 2.04 18.92 19.92
N HIS A 150 0.83 18.80 19.35
CA HIS A 150 0.43 19.44 18.08
C HIS A 150 0.18 20.96 18.20
N VAL A 151 1.10 21.67 18.86
CA VAL A 151 0.99 23.11 19.14
C VAL A 151 1.84 23.94 18.18
N GLU A 152 3.06 23.50 17.92
CA GLU A 152 4.04 24.25 17.11
C GLU A 152 3.90 23.92 15.63
N ILE A 153 4.01 24.92 14.76
CA ILE A 153 3.96 24.73 13.30
C ILE A 153 5.32 24.17 12.83
N THR A 154 5.36 22.88 12.52
CA THR A 154 6.53 22.17 12.01
C THR A 154 6.62 22.20 10.47
N SER A 155 5.49 22.33 9.78
CA SER A 155 5.41 22.26 8.31
C SER A 155 4.62 23.42 7.68
N ASN A 156 4.99 23.75 6.45
CA ASN A 156 4.32 24.76 5.63
C ASN A 156 3.41 24.15 4.54
N THR A 157 3.31 22.82 4.45
CA THR A 157 2.44 22.16 3.48
C THR A 157 0.97 22.46 3.81
N LEU A 158 0.25 22.98 2.82
CA LEU A 158 -1.19 23.20 2.90
C LEU A 158 -1.91 21.96 2.38
N SER A 159 -2.30 21.08 3.30
CA SER A 159 -2.98 19.84 2.99
C SER A 159 -4.25 19.71 3.83
N PRO A 160 -5.34 19.15 3.28
CA PRO A 160 -6.52 18.82 4.08
C PRO A 160 -6.26 17.66 5.05
N ILE A 161 -5.23 16.85 4.82
CA ILE A 161 -4.98 15.60 5.55
C ILE A 161 -3.78 15.67 6.50
N LEU A 162 -2.73 16.41 6.15
CA LEU A 162 -1.47 16.49 6.91
C LEU A 162 -1.50 17.69 7.87
N PRO A 163 -1.43 17.50 9.20
CA PRO A 163 -1.33 18.61 10.14
C PRO A 163 0.01 19.34 9.99
N ARG A 164 -0.06 20.67 9.91
CA ARG A 164 1.13 21.53 9.94
C ARG A 164 1.90 21.44 11.26
N THR A 165 1.24 20.97 12.31
CA THR A 165 1.79 20.89 13.67
C THR A 165 2.35 19.53 14.07
N ARG A 166 2.51 18.60 13.10
CA ARG A 166 3.01 17.24 13.38
C ARG A 166 4.41 17.26 14.04
N PRO A 167 4.59 16.69 15.24
CA PRO A 167 5.91 16.57 15.86
C PRO A 167 6.83 15.60 15.10
N LEU A 168 8.15 15.86 15.12
CA LEU A 168 9.15 14.99 14.46
C LEU A 168 9.20 13.58 15.07
N GLY A 169 9.00 13.47 16.39
CA GLY A 169 8.93 12.19 17.08
C GLY A 169 7.72 11.36 16.68
N GLU A 170 6.58 12.01 16.46
CA GLU A 170 5.36 11.35 16.00
C GLU A 170 5.56 10.76 14.61
N LYS A 171 6.20 11.48 13.68
CA LYS A 171 6.49 10.96 12.33
C LYS A 171 7.21 9.62 12.37
N LYS A 172 8.20 9.45 13.26
CA LYS A 172 8.91 8.18 13.45
C LYS A 172 7.99 7.09 14.02
N ALA A 173 7.16 7.41 15.00
CA ALA A 173 6.21 6.46 15.57
C ALA A 173 5.18 5.98 14.52
N ILE A 174 4.68 6.88 13.67
CA ILE A 174 3.77 6.55 12.55
C ILE A 174 4.49 5.63 11.54
N GLN A 175 5.77 5.88 11.24
CA GLN A 175 6.55 5.01 10.37
C GLN A 175 6.73 3.60 10.94
N ILE A 176 7.01 3.49 12.25
CA ILE A 176 7.06 2.19 12.94
C ILE A 176 5.71 1.47 12.81
N LEU A 177 4.61 2.19 13.09
CA LEU A 177 3.26 1.61 12.97
C LEU A 177 3.00 1.12 11.56
N ASN A 178 3.31 1.92 10.53
CA ASN A 178 3.12 1.54 9.13
C ASN A 178 3.93 0.30 8.72
N SER A 179 5.12 0.10 9.32
CA SER A 179 5.93 -1.10 9.06
C SER A 179 5.41 -2.35 9.77
N LEU A 180 4.78 -2.21 10.95
CA LEU A 180 4.26 -3.35 11.72
C LEU A 180 2.83 -3.74 11.32
N LEU A 181 1.99 -2.74 11.03
CA LEU A 181 0.55 -2.91 10.83
C LEU A 181 0.15 -3.99 9.81
N PRO A 182 0.79 -4.12 8.63
CA PRO A 182 0.41 -5.14 7.65
C PRO A 182 0.53 -6.58 8.16
N GLU A 183 1.35 -6.81 9.19
CA GLU A 183 1.70 -8.14 9.67
C GLU A 183 0.70 -8.66 10.72
N ASN A 184 0.05 -7.76 11.47
CA ASN A 184 -0.93 -8.14 12.49
C ASN A 184 -1.94 -7.02 12.74
N ILE A 185 -2.92 -6.91 11.83
CA ILE A 185 -3.99 -5.93 11.89
C ILE A 185 -4.91 -6.16 13.11
N PRO A 186 -5.34 -7.39 13.45
CA PRO A 186 -6.25 -7.61 14.58
C PRO A 186 -5.70 -7.09 15.91
N CYS A 187 -4.44 -7.36 16.24
CA CYS A 187 -3.82 -6.85 17.48
C CYS A 187 -3.69 -5.32 17.47
N ALA A 188 -3.42 -4.72 16.31
CA ALA A 188 -3.35 -3.26 16.20
C ALA A 188 -4.74 -2.60 16.41
N LEU A 189 -5.80 -3.24 15.90
CA LEU A 189 -7.18 -2.81 16.10
C LEU A 189 -7.62 -2.97 17.56
N GLU A 190 -7.25 -4.07 18.22
CA GLU A 190 -7.51 -4.30 19.65
C GLU A 190 -6.76 -3.29 20.53
N ALA A 191 -5.51 -2.98 20.21
CA ALA A 191 -4.73 -1.94 20.88
C ALA A 191 -5.33 -0.53 20.74
N GLY A 192 -6.28 -0.33 19.83
CA GLY A 192 -7.03 0.91 19.70
C GLY A 192 -6.41 1.93 18.75
N VAL A 193 -5.70 1.49 17.71
CA VAL A 193 -5.18 2.37 16.64
C VAL A 193 -6.29 3.28 16.10
N VAL A 194 -7.48 2.72 15.85
CA VAL A 194 -8.64 3.50 15.36
C VAL A 194 -9.38 4.19 16.51
N SER A 195 -9.77 3.41 17.51
CA SER A 195 -10.69 3.86 18.57
C SER A 195 -10.09 4.91 19.50
N GLN A 196 -8.78 4.85 19.77
CA GLN A 196 -8.09 5.75 20.69
C GLN A 196 -7.30 6.84 19.95
N TRP A 197 -6.45 6.45 18.99
CA TRP A 197 -5.53 7.39 18.34
C TRP A 197 -6.14 8.12 17.14
N LEU A 198 -6.49 7.41 16.05
CA LEU A 198 -7.00 8.05 14.82
C LEU A 198 -8.26 8.88 15.07
N THR A 199 -9.09 8.45 16.03
CA THR A 199 -10.29 9.20 16.39
C THR A 199 -9.95 10.59 16.97
N ARG A 200 -8.83 10.72 17.68
CA ARG A 200 -8.41 11.98 18.33
C ARG A 200 -7.37 12.75 17.51
N TYR A 201 -6.92 12.19 16.39
CA TYR A 201 -5.90 12.79 15.56
C TYR A 201 -6.35 14.14 14.97
N PRO A 202 -5.52 15.20 15.05
CA PRO A 202 -5.90 16.56 14.66
C PRO A 202 -5.84 16.77 13.14
N PHE A 203 -6.72 16.10 12.39
CA PHE A 203 -6.80 16.27 10.94
C PHE A 203 -7.20 17.71 10.58
N PRO A 204 -6.51 18.37 9.63
CA PRO A 204 -6.84 19.74 9.22
C PRO A 204 -8.27 19.88 8.68
N CYS A 205 -8.76 18.88 7.95
CA CYS A 205 -10.13 18.85 7.43
C CYS A 205 -11.21 18.75 8.52
N VAL A 206 -10.87 18.35 9.74
CA VAL A 206 -11.80 18.28 10.88
C VAL A 206 -11.65 19.50 11.78
N THR A 207 -10.44 20.02 11.92
CA THR A 207 -10.14 21.17 12.80
C THR A 207 -10.53 22.50 12.15
N ASN A 208 -10.32 22.64 10.85
CA ASN A 208 -10.53 23.90 10.12
C ASN A 208 -11.82 23.95 9.30
N ALA A 209 -12.58 22.84 9.19
CA ALA A 209 -13.77 22.72 8.36
C ALA A 209 -14.88 21.92 9.08
N ASP A 210 -16.00 21.69 8.40
CA ASP A 210 -17.17 21.03 8.99
C ASP A 210 -16.86 19.62 9.53
N PRO A 211 -17.34 19.26 10.74
CA PRO A 211 -17.11 17.95 11.35
C PRO A 211 -17.69 16.80 10.53
N SER A 212 -18.58 17.06 9.57
CA SER A 212 -19.11 16.09 8.62
C SER A 212 -18.04 15.53 7.68
N ARG A 213 -17.03 16.34 7.32
CA ARG A 213 -15.92 15.94 6.41
C ARG A 213 -15.03 14.83 6.99
N ARG A 214 -15.16 14.58 8.29
CA ARG A 214 -14.49 13.46 8.97
C ARG A 214 -14.88 12.10 8.39
N ARG A 215 -16.11 11.96 7.87
CA ARG A 215 -16.58 10.72 7.22
C ARG A 215 -15.91 10.50 5.86
N ASP A 216 -15.47 11.57 5.22
CA ASP A 216 -14.82 11.53 3.91
C ASP A 216 -13.31 11.33 4.02
N LEU A 217 -12.79 11.13 5.23
CA LEU A 217 -11.35 11.10 5.48
C LEU A 217 -10.64 10.01 4.67
N PHE A 218 -11.24 8.82 4.57
CA PHE A 218 -10.72 7.76 3.71
C PHE A 218 -10.60 8.20 2.23
N MET A 219 -11.63 8.87 1.69
CA MET A 219 -11.60 9.39 0.33
C MET A 219 -10.57 10.52 0.16
N LEU A 220 -10.42 11.36 1.18
CA LEU A 220 -9.39 12.39 1.22
C LEU A 220 -7.97 11.79 1.25
N MET A 221 -7.75 10.71 2.00
CA MET A 221 -6.45 10.01 2.02
C MET A 221 -6.09 9.38 0.67
N LYS A 222 -7.08 8.88 -0.07
CA LYS A 222 -6.89 8.36 -1.43
C LYS A 222 -6.58 9.46 -2.43
N THR A 223 -7.31 10.57 -2.37
CA THR A 223 -7.16 11.69 -3.32
C THR A 223 -5.87 12.49 -3.07
N TRP A 224 -5.50 12.73 -1.81
CA TRP A 224 -4.33 13.54 -1.42
C TRP A 224 -3.17 12.67 -0.94
N TRP A 225 -3.04 11.43 -1.43
CA TRP A 225 -2.07 10.46 -0.94
C TRP A 225 -0.61 10.96 -0.94
N ALA A 226 -0.25 11.84 -1.88
CA ALA A 226 1.11 12.37 -2.01
C ALA A 226 1.51 13.29 -0.84
N ASP A 227 0.55 13.93 -0.19
CA ASP A 227 0.81 14.85 0.92
C ASP A 227 1.24 14.08 2.19
N ASP A 228 0.68 12.90 2.41
CA ASP A 228 0.98 12.06 3.56
C ASP A 228 0.91 10.56 3.24
N ALA A 229 1.89 10.11 2.45
CA ALA A 229 1.95 8.72 2.00
C ALA A 229 1.95 7.69 3.15
N VAL A 230 2.52 8.03 4.30
CA VAL A 230 2.59 7.10 5.45
C VAL A 230 1.21 6.95 6.09
N MET A 231 0.50 8.05 6.34
CA MET A 231 -0.86 7.98 6.89
C MET A 231 -1.82 7.35 5.89
N SER A 232 -1.74 7.71 4.60
CA SER A 232 -2.57 7.10 3.56
C SER A 232 -2.32 5.58 3.43
N SER A 233 -1.06 5.13 3.58
CA SER A 233 -0.72 3.71 3.64
C SER A 233 -1.39 3.01 4.83
N ILE A 234 -1.35 3.60 6.03
CA ILE A 234 -2.06 3.07 7.21
C ILE A 234 -3.55 2.92 6.93
N PHE A 235 -4.20 3.95 6.36
CA PHE A 235 -5.62 3.87 5.99
C PHE A 235 -5.89 2.78 4.96
N SER A 236 -5.04 2.66 3.94
CA SER A 236 -5.15 1.60 2.94
C SER A 236 -5.08 0.21 3.60
N THR A 237 -4.09 -0.03 4.46
CA THR A 237 -3.93 -1.30 5.19
C THR A 237 -5.12 -1.60 6.10
N LEU A 238 -5.64 -0.60 6.82
CA LEU A 238 -6.83 -0.78 7.66
C LEU A 238 -8.07 -1.12 6.83
N THR A 239 -8.23 -0.51 5.65
CA THR A 239 -9.35 -0.81 4.76
C THR A 239 -9.19 -2.10 3.99
N SER A 240 -8.00 -2.70 3.94
CA SER A 240 -7.83 -4.06 3.39
C SER A 240 -8.44 -5.15 4.30
N HIS A 241 -8.75 -4.84 5.56
CA HIS A 241 -9.29 -5.80 6.53
C HIS A 241 -10.73 -5.44 6.93
N PRO A 242 -11.68 -6.39 6.94
CA PRO A 242 -13.09 -6.12 7.23
C PRO A 242 -13.32 -5.51 8.62
N ASP A 243 -12.58 -5.95 9.64
CA ASP A 243 -12.67 -5.36 10.98
C ASP A 243 -12.13 -3.92 11.04
N GLY A 244 -11.14 -3.59 10.21
CA GLY A 244 -10.61 -2.23 10.11
C GLY A 244 -11.64 -1.29 9.50
N ILE A 245 -12.29 -1.72 8.41
CA ILE A 245 -13.44 -1.02 7.82
C ILE A 245 -14.55 -0.82 8.87
N ARG A 246 -14.92 -1.88 9.59
CA ARG A 246 -15.97 -1.84 10.61
C ARG A 246 -15.65 -0.82 11.71
N GLN A 247 -14.42 -0.80 12.21
CA GLN A 247 -13.99 0.17 13.22
C GLN A 247 -13.94 1.61 12.65
N LEU A 248 -13.44 1.80 11.43
CA LEU A 248 -13.40 3.11 10.80
C LEU A 248 -14.81 3.70 10.59
N ARG A 249 -15.77 2.87 10.15
CA ARG A 249 -17.19 3.25 10.05
C ARG A 249 -17.79 3.55 11.42
N LYS A 250 -17.56 2.67 12.41
CA LYS A 250 -18.05 2.84 13.80
C LYS A 250 -17.58 4.16 14.44
N HIS A 251 -16.33 4.56 14.18
CA HIS A 251 -15.74 5.79 14.70
C HIS A 251 -15.91 7.00 13.77
N GLY A 252 -16.69 6.87 12.69
CA GLY A 252 -17.06 7.95 11.77
C GLY A 252 -15.91 8.51 10.94
N LEU A 253 -14.83 7.75 10.77
CA LEU A 253 -13.66 8.09 9.93
C LEU A 253 -13.84 7.63 8.47
N MET A 254 -14.88 6.84 8.20
CA MET A 254 -15.26 6.38 6.88
C MET A 254 -16.79 6.40 6.78
N GLY A 255 -17.32 7.00 5.72
CA GLY A 255 -18.75 6.93 5.39
C GLY A 255 -19.19 5.49 5.09
N SER A 256 -20.49 5.23 5.18
CA SER A 256 -21.05 4.02 4.60
C SER A 256 -20.81 4.08 3.09
N MET A 257 -19.93 3.23 2.57
CA MET A 257 -19.98 2.90 1.16
C MET A 257 -21.31 2.18 1.00
N ILE A 258 -22.23 2.75 0.23
CA ILE A 258 -23.21 1.93 -0.49
C ILE A 258 -22.32 1.12 -1.42
N GLU A 259 -22.02 -0.11 -1.02
CA GLU A 259 -21.30 -1.06 -1.84
C GLU A 259 -22.22 -1.36 -3.04
N GLU A 260 -21.84 -0.88 -4.22
CA GLU A 260 -22.18 -1.54 -5.49
C GLU A 260 -21.37 -2.86 -5.50
N GLU A 261 -21.76 -3.80 -4.64
CA GLU A 261 -21.41 -5.20 -4.74
C GLU A 261 -22.36 -5.81 -5.78
N ASN A 262 -21.89 -5.91 -7.01
CA ASN A 262 -22.59 -6.62 -8.09
C ASN A 262 -21.66 -7.67 -8.70
N ASP A 263 -20.93 -8.40 -7.84
CA ASP A 263 -20.09 -9.54 -8.23
C ASP A 263 -20.14 -10.61 -7.12
N GLN A 264 -21.22 -11.40 -7.07
CA GLN A 264 -21.15 -12.83 -6.80
C GLN A 264 -22.48 -13.54 -7.07
N ASP A 265 -22.34 -14.66 -7.79
CA ASP A 265 -23.34 -15.58 -8.25
C ASP A 265 -24.24 -16.11 -7.12
N ASP A 266 -25.55 -15.97 -7.28
CA ASP A 266 -26.52 -16.94 -6.79
C ASP A 266 -27.48 -17.24 -7.96
N ASP A 267 -27.27 -18.41 -8.55
CA ASP A 267 -28.18 -19.11 -9.46
C ASP A 267 -29.44 -19.47 -8.67
N ASP A 268 -30.51 -18.70 -8.85
CA ASP A 268 -31.89 -19.12 -8.56
C ASP A 268 -32.90 -18.26 -9.34
N GLY A 269 -33.30 -18.77 -10.50
CA GLY A 269 -34.67 -18.77 -11.04
C GLY A 269 -35.49 -17.47 -11.13
N ASP A 270 -35.78 -17.09 -12.38
CA ASP A 270 -36.90 -16.25 -12.84
C ASP A 270 -36.84 -14.74 -12.56
N SER A 271 -36.38 -13.98 -13.56
CA SER A 271 -37.18 -12.86 -14.07
C SER A 271 -36.72 -12.43 -15.47
N ASP A 272 -37.48 -12.87 -16.48
CA ASP A 272 -37.39 -12.42 -17.87
C ASP A 272 -37.69 -10.92 -17.98
N VAL A 273 -36.69 -10.12 -18.36
CA VAL A 273 -36.90 -8.85 -19.07
C VAL A 273 -35.96 -8.79 -20.26
N TRP A 274 -36.44 -9.32 -21.38
CA TRP A 274 -35.78 -9.17 -22.69
C TRP A 274 -36.11 -7.77 -23.22
N MET A 275 -35.13 -6.86 -23.24
CA MET A 275 -35.21 -5.70 -24.11
C MET A 275 -34.96 -6.19 -25.54
N VAL A 276 -36.05 -6.47 -26.26
CA VAL A 276 -36.03 -6.59 -27.72
C VAL A 276 -36.07 -5.17 -28.29
N ASP A 277 -35.25 -4.92 -29.32
CA ASP A 277 -35.09 -3.66 -30.07
C ASP A 277 -34.08 -2.63 -29.52
N GLY A 278 -32.86 -3.11 -29.23
CA GLY A 278 -31.69 -2.28 -28.91
C GLY A 278 -30.69 -2.09 -30.05
N GLU A 279 -31.14 -2.14 -31.31
CA GLU A 279 -30.28 -1.92 -32.48
C GLU A 279 -30.56 -0.57 -33.14
N ASP A 280 -29.86 0.48 -32.67
CA ASP A 280 -29.31 1.54 -33.52
C ASP A 280 -28.49 2.53 -32.68
N THR A 281 -27.32 2.08 -32.29
CA THR A 281 -26.02 2.71 -32.55
C THR A 281 -26.00 4.23 -32.83
N ALA A 282 -25.76 5.03 -31.79
CA ALA A 282 -24.82 6.17 -31.76
C ALA A 282 -24.62 6.58 -30.29
N GLY A 283 -23.44 6.83 -29.73
CA GLY A 283 -22.09 6.94 -30.25
C GLY A 283 -21.18 7.26 -29.06
N THR A 284 -19.90 7.08 -29.29
CA THR A 284 -18.79 6.92 -28.36
C THR A 284 -18.42 8.15 -27.52
N SER A 285 -17.92 7.87 -26.32
CA SER A 285 -16.81 8.53 -25.62
C SER A 285 -17.05 9.86 -24.87
N GLY A 286 -16.76 9.80 -23.57
CA GLY A 286 -15.71 10.65 -23.02
C GLY A 286 -16.10 11.93 -22.30
N THR A 287 -15.74 11.97 -21.01
CA THR A 287 -15.23 13.14 -20.28
C THR A 287 -16.25 13.91 -19.42
N PHE A 288 -16.09 13.70 -18.11
CA PHE A 288 -16.06 14.71 -17.05
C PHE A 288 -16.92 15.96 -17.26
N GLY A 289 -18.02 16.04 -16.50
CA GLY A 289 -18.63 17.33 -16.19
C GLY A 289 -20.10 17.28 -15.84
N SER A 290 -20.44 17.02 -14.57
CA SER A 290 -21.52 17.76 -13.92
C SER A 290 -21.64 17.42 -12.43
N PHE A 291 -21.03 18.27 -11.62
CA PHE A 291 -21.65 18.65 -10.35
C PHE A 291 -22.91 19.44 -10.68
N ARG A 292 -24.07 18.80 -10.66
CA ARG A 292 -25.36 19.48 -10.56
C ARG A 292 -26.26 18.72 -9.61
N SER A 293 -26.70 19.45 -8.59
CA SER A 293 -27.66 19.10 -7.56
C SER A 293 -28.76 18.18 -8.07
N ALA A 294 -28.97 17.05 -7.40
CA ALA A 294 -30.15 16.23 -7.58
C ALA A 294 -31.40 17.07 -7.30
N PRO A 295 -32.33 17.24 -8.26
CA PRO A 295 -33.60 17.88 -8.01
C PRO A 295 -34.46 16.96 -7.14
N ARG A 296 -35.10 17.53 -6.12
CA ARG A 296 -36.22 16.90 -5.42
C ARG A 296 -37.29 16.48 -6.44
N PRO A 297 -37.93 15.32 -6.30
CA PRO A 297 -39.04 14.94 -7.16
C PRO A 297 -40.22 15.86 -6.84
N GLN A 298 -40.45 16.83 -7.71
CA GLN A 298 -41.68 17.60 -7.74
C GLN A 298 -42.62 16.88 -8.71
N GLU A 299 -43.75 16.39 -8.19
CA GLU A 299 -44.80 15.75 -8.98
C GLU A 299 -45.33 16.72 -10.05
N SER A 300 -44.83 16.61 -11.28
CA SER A 300 -45.39 17.31 -12.44
C SER A 300 -46.51 16.46 -13.03
N SER A 301 -47.71 17.02 -13.18
CA SER A 301 -48.88 16.31 -13.69
C SER A 301 -48.70 15.87 -15.16
N LEU A 302 -49.36 14.78 -15.53
CA LEU A 302 -49.36 14.18 -16.88
C LEU A 302 -49.74 15.18 -17.99
N GLU A 303 -50.48 16.24 -17.64
CA GLU A 303 -50.94 17.29 -18.55
C GLU A 303 -49.79 18.22 -18.99
N GLU A 304 -48.83 18.48 -18.10
CA GLU A 304 -47.64 19.30 -18.40
C GLU A 304 -46.65 18.55 -19.32
N GLN A 305 -46.55 17.22 -19.17
CA GLN A 305 -45.76 16.38 -20.07
C GLN A 305 -46.39 16.25 -21.47
N ALA A 306 -47.73 16.23 -21.56
CA ALA A 306 -48.45 16.24 -22.84
C ALA A 306 -48.28 17.57 -23.60
N LEU A 307 -48.27 18.71 -22.90
CA LEU A 307 -47.98 20.02 -23.49
C LEU A 307 -46.55 20.11 -24.04
N ARG A 308 -45.56 19.50 -23.36
CA ARG A 308 -44.18 19.42 -23.86
C ARG A 308 -44.06 18.51 -25.08
N ARG A 309 -44.85 17.42 -25.17
CA ARG A 309 -44.95 16.59 -26.38
C ARG A 309 -45.53 17.37 -27.56
N ARG A 310 -46.57 18.19 -27.34
CA ARG A 310 -47.20 19.02 -28.38
C ARG A 310 -46.31 20.15 -28.94
N ARG A 311 -45.29 20.60 -28.21
CA ARG A 311 -44.43 21.74 -28.58
C ARG A 311 -43.13 21.37 -29.33
N ARG A 312 -42.90 20.09 -29.66
CA ARG A 312 -41.62 19.61 -30.22
C ARG A 312 -41.74 18.97 -31.59
N GLU A 313 -42.39 19.64 -32.53
CA GLU A 313 -42.33 19.24 -33.94
C GLU A 313 -42.08 20.46 -34.81
N ALA A 314 -40.79 20.72 -35.09
CA ALA A 314 -40.35 21.56 -36.18
C ALA A 314 -39.88 20.62 -37.30
N MET A 315 -40.44 20.76 -38.49
CA MET A 315 -40.07 19.92 -39.63
C MET A 315 -39.08 20.70 -40.49
N VAL A 316 -37.92 20.10 -40.78
CA VAL A 316 -36.88 20.73 -41.60
C VAL A 316 -36.80 20.01 -42.94
N LEU A 317 -37.15 20.70 -44.03
CA LEU A 317 -37.03 20.17 -45.40
C LEU A 317 -35.92 20.93 -46.13
N SER A 318 -34.88 20.20 -46.56
CA SER A 318 -33.83 20.72 -47.44
C SER A 318 -33.90 20.03 -48.80
N GLU A 319 -34.26 20.75 -49.85
CA GLU A 319 -34.07 20.28 -51.22
C GLU A 319 -32.63 20.57 -51.66
N GLY A 320 -31.78 19.54 -51.61
CA GLY A 320 -30.56 19.40 -52.39
C GLY A 320 -29.40 20.39 -52.16
N GLY A 321 -28.40 19.97 -51.37
CA GLY A 321 -26.99 20.33 -51.56
C GLY A 321 -26.46 21.63 -50.92
N ARG A 322 -27.28 22.40 -50.19
CA ARG A 322 -26.83 23.60 -49.44
C ARG A 322 -26.84 23.37 -47.92
N PRO A 323 -25.99 24.09 -47.14
CA PRO A 323 -26.04 24.04 -45.68
C PRO A 323 -27.38 24.56 -45.13
N LEU A 324 -27.88 23.91 -44.08
CA LEU A 324 -29.19 24.19 -43.48
C LEU A 324 -29.29 25.65 -43.00
N GLY A 325 -30.27 26.37 -43.53
CA GLY A 325 -30.62 27.74 -43.15
C GLY A 325 -31.83 27.81 -42.25
N ARG A 326 -32.09 28.99 -41.65
CA ARG A 326 -33.31 29.22 -40.84
C ARG A 326 -34.59 29.07 -41.65
N ASP A 327 -34.52 29.28 -42.95
CA ASP A 327 -35.66 29.21 -43.87
C ASP A 327 -36.10 27.78 -44.17
N ASP A 328 -35.26 26.78 -43.86
CA ASP A 328 -35.59 25.36 -44.05
C ASP A 328 -36.45 24.81 -42.88
N ILE A 329 -36.73 25.62 -41.84
CA ILE A 329 -37.43 25.22 -40.61
C ILE A 329 -38.91 25.64 -40.66
N ILE A 330 -39.81 24.67 -40.81
CA ILE A 330 -41.26 24.91 -40.80
C ILE A 330 -41.80 24.72 -39.39
N GLN A 331 -42.36 25.79 -38.82
CA GLN A 331 -43.06 25.78 -37.53
C GLN A 331 -44.55 26.03 -37.76
N ARG A 332 -45.43 25.29 -37.06
CA ARG A 332 -46.87 25.56 -37.11
C ARG A 332 -47.17 26.90 -36.42
N PRO A 333 -48.02 27.77 -36.98
CA PRO A 333 -48.39 29.01 -36.30
C PRO A 333 -49.14 28.68 -35.00
N ILE A 334 -48.77 29.38 -33.93
CA ILE A 334 -49.42 29.29 -32.63
C ILE A 334 -50.81 29.91 -32.80
N GLN A 335 -51.87 29.08 -32.77
CA GLN A 335 -53.22 29.58 -32.60
C GLN A 335 -53.37 30.06 -31.16
N GLU A 336 -53.45 31.39 -30.97
CA GLU A 336 -53.96 31.95 -29.72
C GLU A 336 -55.47 31.78 -29.69
N GLY A 337 -55.93 31.01 -28.70
CA GLY A 337 -57.34 30.78 -28.37
C GLY A 337 -57.42 30.27 -26.94
#